data_AF-A0AA35V275-F1
#
_entry.id   AF-A0AA35V275-F1
#
_cell.length_a   1.000
_cell.length_b   1.000
_cell.length_c   1.000
_cell.angle_alpha   90.00
_cell.angle_beta   90.00
_cell.angle_gamma   90.00
#
_symmetry.space_group_name_H-M   'P 1'
#
loop_
_entity.id
_entity.type
_entity.pdbx_description
1 polymer ?
#
loop_
_entity_poly.entity_id
_entity_poly.type
_entity_poly.pdbx_seq_one_letter_code
_entity_poly.pdbx_strand_id
1 'polypeptide(L)'
;MTVEPKTLSRLQFLARVVRKGCRHLAITDQRLFGNLFTMEQAEHLEGDSDLAERVEAFAGRFGRLQDTLGDKLSPLLLAALGEKHPRSSTIPTAPNV
;
A
#
# COMPACT_ATOMS: atom_id res chain seq x y z
N MET A 1 26.19 -2.34 11.95
CA MET A 1 24.99 -3.19 11.80
C MET A 1 25.24 -4.16 10.67
N THR A 2 25.18 -5.47 10.93
CA THR A 2 25.37 -6.49 9.90
C THR A 2 24.02 -7.08 9.59
N VAL A 3 23.48 -6.80 8.39
CA VAL A 3 22.20 -7.37 7.94
C VAL A 3 22.48 -8.76 7.37
N GLU A 4 21.74 -9.77 7.83
CA GLU A 4 21.89 -11.13 7.32
C GLU A 4 21.63 -11.20 5.79
N PRO A 5 22.42 -11.97 5.02
CA PRO A 5 22.27 -12.06 3.56
C PRO A 5 20.86 -12.47 3.10
N LYS A 6 20.17 -13.30 3.90
CA LYS A 6 18.79 -13.73 3.66
C LYS A 6 17.81 -12.56 3.80
N THR A 7 17.98 -11.74 4.84
CA THR A 7 17.17 -10.53 5.08
C THR A 7 17.37 -9.52 3.96
N LEU A 8 18.61 -9.29 3.53
CA LEU A 8 18.91 -8.42 2.39
C LEU A 8 18.24 -8.91 1.10
N SER A 9 18.34 -10.21 0.80
CA SER A 9 17.69 -10.81 -0.38
C SER A 9 16.16 -10.66 -0.33
N ARG A 10 15.56 -10.81 0.85
CA ARG A 10 14.12 -10.63 1.06
C ARG A 10 13.70 -9.17 0.87
N LEU A 11 14.46 -8.22 1.41
CA LEU A 11 14.22 -6.79 1.21
C LEU A 11 14.28 -6.40 -0.27
N GLN A 12 15.29 -6.87 -0.99
CA GLN A 12 15.41 -6.65 -2.44
C GLN A 12 14.20 -7.22 -3.20
N PHE A 13 13.74 -8.42 -2.83
CA PHE A 13 12.54 -9.01 -3.41
C PHE A 13 11.31 -8.15 -3.15
N LEU A 14 11.05 -7.76 -1.90
CA LEU A 14 9.90 -6.94 -1.54
C LEU A 14 9.93 -5.58 -2.24
N ALA A 15 11.10 -4.94 -2.32
CA ALA A 15 11.27 -3.69 -3.06
C ALA A 15 10.91 -3.85 -4.56
N ARG A 16 11.29 -4.97 -5.19
CA ARG A 16 10.89 -5.26 -6.58
C ARG A 16 9.38 -5.45 -6.72
N VAL A 17 8.74 -6.15 -5.78
CA VAL A 17 7.28 -6.37 -5.78
C VAL A 17 6.54 -5.04 -5.63
N VAL A 18 6.90 -4.24 -4.63
CA VAL A 18 6.33 -2.90 -4.39
C VAL A 18 6.49 -2.03 -5.62
N ARG A 19 7.70 -1.96 -6.20
CA ARG A 19 7.95 -1.17 -7.42
C ARG A 19 7.11 -1.63 -8.60
N LYS A 20 6.85 -2.93 -8.75
CA LYS A 20 5.93 -3.45 -9.77
C LYS A 20 4.48 -3.03 -9.48
N GLY A 21 4.06 -3.10 -8.21
CA GLY A 21 2.75 -2.62 -7.75
C GLY A 21 2.54 -1.13 -8.06
N CYS A 22 3.51 -0.28 -7.71
CA CYS A 22 3.47 1.16 -8.02
C CYS A 22 3.24 1.43 -9.51
N ARG A 23 3.94 0.71 -10.40
CA ARG A 23 3.75 0.88 -11.86
C ARG A 23 2.33 0.51 -12.31
N HIS A 24 1.80 -0.61 -11.83
CA HIS A 24 0.44 -1.02 -12.18
C HIS A 24 -0.62 -0.07 -11.62
N LEU A 25 -0.41 0.42 -10.39
CA LEU A 25 -1.27 1.43 -9.80
C LEU A 25 -1.23 2.72 -10.63
N ALA A 26 -0.06 3.24 -10.96
CA ALA A 26 0.11 4.46 -11.76
C ALA A 26 -0.59 4.39 -13.14
N ILE A 27 -0.57 3.23 -13.80
CA ILE A 27 -1.32 3.04 -15.06
C ILE A 27 -2.83 3.16 -14.84
N THR A 28 -3.33 2.69 -13.71
CA THR A 28 -4.77 2.75 -13.38
C THR A 28 -5.16 4.16 -12.96
N ASP A 29 -4.31 4.76 -12.14
CA ASP A 29 -4.41 6.13 -11.67
C ASP A 29 -4.53 7.11 -12.84
N GLN A 30 -3.61 7.05 -13.82
CA GLN A 30 -3.67 7.90 -15.02
C GLN A 30 -4.96 7.70 -15.83
N ARG A 31 -5.54 6.51 -15.84
CA ARG A 31 -6.79 6.22 -16.58
C ARG A 31 -8.05 6.70 -15.86
N LEU A 32 -7.97 6.89 -14.55
CA LEU A 32 -9.09 7.26 -13.70
C LEU A 32 -9.05 8.74 -13.30
N PHE A 33 -7.86 9.24 -12.98
CA PHE A 33 -7.56 10.59 -12.49
C PHE A 33 -6.72 11.42 -13.48
N GLY A 34 -6.49 10.93 -14.71
CA GLY A 34 -5.81 11.70 -15.75
C GLY A 34 -6.55 12.98 -16.14
N ASN A 35 -7.87 12.99 -15.94
CA ASN A 35 -8.69 14.17 -15.80
C ASN A 35 -9.21 14.23 -14.34
N LEU A 36 -9.58 15.41 -13.86
CA LEU A 36 -10.08 15.58 -12.50
C LEU A 36 -11.27 14.64 -12.25
N PHE A 37 -11.16 13.73 -11.28
CA PHE A 37 -12.26 12.85 -10.89
C PHE A 37 -13.26 13.66 -10.06
N THR A 38 -14.47 13.85 -10.57
CA THR A 38 -15.47 14.74 -9.99
C THR A 38 -16.46 13.98 -9.10
N MET A 39 -17.16 14.73 -8.24
CA MET A 39 -18.24 14.19 -7.42
C MET A 39 -19.38 13.63 -8.28
N GLU A 40 -19.71 14.30 -9.38
CA GLU A 40 -20.71 13.84 -10.36
C GLU A 40 -20.35 12.46 -10.96
N GLN A 41 -19.06 12.24 -11.29
CA GLN A 41 -18.59 10.94 -11.76
C GLN A 41 -18.71 9.85 -10.69
N ALA A 42 -18.45 10.20 -9.41
CA ALA A 42 -18.61 9.27 -8.30
C ALA A 42 -20.09 8.90 -8.07
N GLU A 43 -21.00 9.87 -8.19
CA GLU A 43 -22.45 9.64 -8.08
C GLU A 43 -22.99 8.80 -9.25
N HIS A 44 -22.35 8.86 -10.42
CA HIS A 44 -22.77 8.13 -11.62
C HIS A 44 -22.13 6.74 -11.78
N LEU A 45 -21.40 6.24 -10.78
CA LEU A 45 -20.73 4.92 -10.88
C LEU A 45 -21.71 3.77 -11.14
N GLU A 46 -22.91 3.81 -10.56
CA GLU A 46 -23.92 2.76 -10.79
C GLU A 46 -24.45 2.75 -12.23
N GLY A 47 -24.39 3.90 -12.92
CA GLY A 47 -24.82 4.06 -14.32
C GLY A 47 -23.72 3.77 -15.34
N ASP A 48 -22.46 3.73 -14.92
CA ASP A 48 -21.28 3.55 -15.77
C ASP A 48 -20.42 2.38 -15.27
N SER A 49 -20.72 1.18 -15.76
CA SER A 49 -20.01 -0.06 -15.39
C SER A 49 -18.52 0.00 -15.71
N ASP A 50 -18.12 0.69 -16.78
CA ASP A 50 -16.71 0.81 -17.18
C ASP A 50 -15.94 1.69 -16.18
N LEU A 51 -16.56 2.77 -15.72
CA LEU A 51 -15.99 3.63 -14.69
C LEU A 51 -15.91 2.90 -13.34
N ALA A 52 -16.98 2.21 -12.94
CA ALA A 52 -17.01 1.42 -11.72
C ALA A 52 -15.89 0.36 -11.67
N GLU A 53 -15.69 -0.39 -12.74
CA GLU A 53 -14.62 -1.39 -12.82
C GLU A 53 -13.23 -0.75 -12.69
N ARG A 54 -13.02 0.44 -13.26
CA ARG A 54 -11.75 1.16 -13.12
C ARG A 54 -11.49 1.62 -11.69
N VAL A 55 -12.51 2.14 -11.01
CA VAL A 55 -12.43 2.52 -9.59
C VAL A 55 -12.11 1.31 -8.72
N GLU A 56 -12.83 0.20 -8.90
CA GLU A 56 -12.59 -1.04 -8.15
C GLU A 56 -11.18 -1.59 -8.42
N ALA A 57 -10.74 -1.60 -9.67
CA ALA A 57 -9.40 -2.02 -10.04
C ALA A 57 -8.32 -1.13 -9.40
N PHE A 58 -8.54 0.17 -9.33
CA PHE A 58 -7.64 1.10 -8.62
C PHE A 58 -7.61 0.78 -7.12
N ALA A 59 -8.76 0.72 -6.46
CA ALA A 59 -8.89 0.45 -5.03
C ALA A 59 -8.23 -0.88 -4.66
N GLY A 60 -8.49 -1.94 -5.42
CA GLY A 60 -7.88 -3.25 -5.19
C GLY A 60 -6.36 -3.27 -5.42
N ARG A 61 -5.85 -2.53 -6.42
CA ARG A 61 -4.40 -2.40 -6.65
C ARG A 61 -3.73 -1.60 -5.54
N PHE A 62 -4.38 -0.53 -5.07
CA PHE A 62 -3.89 0.32 -4.00
C PHE A 62 -3.84 -0.42 -2.66
N GLY A 63 -4.93 -1.10 -2.28
CA GLY A 63 -4.97 -1.91 -1.06
C GLY A 63 -3.86 -2.96 -1.02
N ARG A 64 -3.70 -3.76 -2.08
CA ARG A 64 -2.61 -4.76 -2.14
C ARG A 64 -1.20 -4.15 -2.04
N LEU A 65 -1.01 -2.94 -2.58
CA LEU A 65 0.25 -2.21 -2.46
C LEU A 65 0.47 -1.77 -1.01
N GLN A 66 -0.56 -1.23 -0.35
CA GLN A 66 -0.53 -0.85 1.06
C GLN A 66 -0.23 -2.05 1.96
N ASP A 67 -0.89 -3.19 1.77
CA ASP A 67 -0.62 -4.41 2.55
C ASP A 67 0.83 -4.86 2.39
N THR A 68 1.35 -4.85 1.17
CA THR A 68 2.74 -5.25 0.90
C THR A 68 3.74 -4.29 1.53
N LEU A 69 3.46 -2.99 1.47
CA LEU A 69 4.28 -1.96 2.11
C LEU A 69 4.23 -2.09 3.64
N GLY A 70 3.02 -2.04 4.21
CA GLY A 70 2.77 -1.93 5.64
C GLY A 70 3.06 -3.21 6.42
N ASP A 71 2.69 -4.39 5.88
CA ASP A 71 2.83 -5.64 6.62
C ASP A 71 4.13 -6.39 6.32
N LYS A 72 4.81 -6.06 5.22
CA LYS A 72 5.98 -6.84 4.75
C LYS A 72 7.24 -5.99 4.61
N LEU A 73 7.20 -4.95 3.78
CA LEU A 73 8.42 -4.18 3.49
C LEU A 73 8.84 -3.30 4.67
N SER A 74 7.96 -2.45 5.17
CA SER A 74 8.28 -1.49 6.24
C SER A 74 8.73 -2.19 7.53
N PRO A 75 8.06 -3.24 8.04
CA PRO A 75 8.52 -3.92 9.25
C PRO A 75 9.89 -4.56 9.08
N LEU A 76 10.15 -5.18 7.92
CA LEU A 76 11.44 -5.81 7.65
C LEU A 76 12.56 -4.78 7.48
N LEU A 77 12.27 -3.63 6.86
CA LEU A 77 13.22 -2.55 6.69
C LEU A 77 13.59 -1.94 8.05
N LEU A 78 12.60 -1.63 8.88
CA LEU A 78 12.82 -1.13 10.24
C LEU A 78 13.68 -2.10 11.05
N ALA A 79 13.34 -3.40 11.03
CA ALA A 79 14.13 -4.42 11.71
C ALA A 79 15.58 -4.48 11.20
N ALA A 80 15.80 -4.36 9.88
CA ALA A 80 17.15 -4.34 9.30
C ALA A 80 17.94 -3.06 9.65
N LEU A 81 17.26 -1.96 9.95
CA LEU A 81 17.81 -0.69 10.46
C LEU A 81 17.95 -0.67 11.98
N GLY A 82 17.52 -1.73 12.68
CA GLY A 82 17.59 -1.83 14.14
C GLY A 82 16.49 -1.04 14.86
N GLU A 83 15.51 -0.56 14.10
CA GLU A 83 14.35 0.16 14.62
C GLU A 83 13.25 -0.82 15.08
N LYS A 84 12.59 -0.46 16.19
CA LYS A 84 11.44 -1.23 16.69
C LYS A 84 10.21 -0.89 15.85
N HIS A 85 9.44 -1.91 15.46
CA HIS A 85 8.17 -1.69 14.80
C HIS A 85 7.20 -0.94 15.73
N PRO A 86 6.56 0.17 15.29
CA PRO A 86 5.71 0.99 16.16
C PRO A 86 4.55 0.23 16.84
N ARG A 87 4.07 -0.88 16.27
CA ARG A 87 3.03 -1.74 16.89
C ARG A 87 3.50 -2.56 18.11
N SER A 88 4.79 -2.57 18.43
CA SER A 88 5.32 -3.23 19.65
C SER A 88 5.31 -2.34 20.88
N SER A 89 4.99 -1.05 20.74
CA SER A 89 4.70 -0.18 21.88
C SER A 89 3.26 -0.43 22.29
N THR A 90 3.06 -1.27 23.31
CA THR A 90 1.82 -1.36 24.08
C THR A 90 1.23 0.04 24.28
N ILE A 91 0.06 0.30 23.70
CA ILE A 91 -0.77 1.42 24.13
C ILE A 91 -1.05 1.15 25.61
N PRO A 92 -0.66 2.03 26.55
CA PRO A 92 -1.09 1.88 27.93
C PRO A 92 -2.61 2.04 27.91
N THR A 93 -3.33 0.97 28.20
CA THR A 93 -4.75 1.04 28.55
C THR A 93 -4.87 2.04 29.71
N ALA A 94 -5.51 3.17 29.45
CA ALA A 94 -5.83 4.13 30.49
C ALA A 94 -6.66 3.42 31.58
N PRO A 95 -6.40 3.68 32.88
CA PRO A 95 -7.25 3.14 33.93
C PRO A 95 -8.66 3.73 33.77
N ASN A 96 -9.67 2.86 33.80
CA ASN A 96 -11.06 3.25 33.88
C ASN A 96 -11.25 4.24 35.04
N VAL A 97 -11.76 5.43 34.72
CA VAL A 97 -12.36 6.37 35.68
C VAL A 97 -13.83 6.02 35.82
#